data_AF-A0AAV5KA55-F1
#
_entry.id   AF-A0AAV5KA55-F1
#
_cell.length_a   1.000
_cell.length_b   1.000
_cell.length_c   1.000
_cell.angle_alpha   90.00
_cell.angle_beta   90.00
_cell.angle_gamma   90.00
#
_symmetry.space_group_name_H-M   'P 1'
#
loop_
_entity.id
_entity.type
_entity.pdbx_description
1 polymer ?
#
loop_
_entity_poly.entity_id
_entity_poly.type
_entity_poly.pdbx_seq_one_letter_code
_entity_poly.pdbx_strand_id
1 'polypeptide(L)'
;MRTQRLYPSTRFKVQVGFGKQGSSTDVGLEKIVWPSPNDEIPFWKKNFPSWDTGPAVPVDIKKDSDLMHIIHVTAEMAPIAKVGGLGDVVTGLARACLSRGHSVEIMLPFYECIQKQQITDLVLLTNYNSYHDGNWIPTNAYRGIVSDIPVIFIEPSNHFFKGRQVYGGSYNELEAYLFFSRACLEWMQVTGTQPDIIHVHEWQTGALPLLYWDMYTHLSLKKPRIVSTIHNMEHYGECRQEQLSKCGLDGSIYATTDKAVDDRTIGHNPERLSLLKGGIVYSNAVVTVSPTYLKETLNSGWLASTLIRSRDKYFGILNGIDAYMWNPAIDVFLPAKFHAERPKGKKICKYYVQRGLGLAPESTVAGHQVLDKPQKVPLIVCITRLVAQKGLHLITHAIKRTEELGGQIVVLGTASDGRVQNEFEGLANLHNQGPNVRILLMYR
;
A
#
# COMPACT_ATOMS: atom_id res chain seq x y z
N MET A 1 5.44 57.82 -53.68
CA MET A 1 4.64 57.28 -52.56
C MET A 1 5.61 56.64 -51.58
N ARG A 2 5.84 57.04 -50.32
CA ARG A 2 5.31 58.04 -49.39
C ARG A 2 6.50 58.82 -48.80
N THR A 3 6.18 59.92 -48.14
CA THR A 3 6.95 61.11 -47.76
C THR A 3 7.93 60.95 -46.58
N GLN A 4 8.94 61.84 -46.57
CA GLN A 4 9.94 62.13 -45.54
C GLN A 4 9.42 63.02 -44.37
N ARG A 5 10.28 63.21 -43.34
CA ARG A 5 10.44 64.34 -42.37
C ARG A 5 9.60 64.25 -41.07
N LEU A 6 10.02 64.63 -39.85
CA LEU A 6 11.14 65.43 -39.25
C LEU A 6 11.22 65.19 -37.70
N TYR A 7 12.39 65.51 -37.13
CA TYR A 7 12.91 65.65 -35.72
C TYR A 7 11.99 66.31 -34.64
N PRO A 8 12.28 66.31 -33.29
CA PRO A 8 13.61 66.50 -32.68
C PRO A 8 13.97 65.82 -31.33
N SER A 9 15.27 65.92 -31.03
CA SER A 9 15.90 65.74 -29.72
C SER A 9 15.71 66.97 -28.82
N THR A 10 15.34 66.76 -27.56
CA THR A 10 15.47 67.78 -26.50
C THR A 10 15.97 67.11 -25.21
N ARG A 11 17.12 67.55 -24.71
CA ARG A 11 17.66 67.25 -23.37
C ARG A 11 16.86 68.00 -22.32
N PHE A 12 16.63 67.44 -21.13
CA PHE A 12 16.94 68.06 -19.82
C PHE A 12 16.90 67.01 -18.70
N LYS A 13 17.88 67.12 -17.79
CA LYS A 13 18.11 66.29 -16.58
C LYS A 13 17.00 66.50 -15.53
N VAL A 14 16.81 65.54 -14.62
CA VAL A 14 16.96 65.69 -13.14
C VAL A 14 16.48 64.43 -12.36
N GLN A 15 17.40 63.93 -11.53
CA GLN A 15 17.33 63.24 -10.23
C GLN A 15 16.30 62.15 -9.87
N VAL A 16 16.91 61.04 -9.40
CA VAL A 16 16.67 60.29 -8.14
C VAL A 16 15.35 59.55 -7.97
N GLY A 17 15.47 58.22 -7.87
CA GLY A 17 14.48 57.36 -7.25
C GLY A 17 14.98 55.92 -7.16
N PHE A 18 15.64 55.57 -6.06
CA PHE A 18 15.89 54.18 -5.68
C PHE A 18 14.53 53.47 -5.54
N GLY A 19 14.12 52.76 -6.58
CA GLY A 19 12.95 51.89 -6.57
C GLY A 19 13.39 50.44 -6.70
N LYS A 20 13.61 49.77 -5.56
CA LYS A 20 13.64 48.31 -5.50
C LYS A 20 12.31 47.79 -6.02
N GLN A 21 12.25 47.34 -7.28
CA GLN A 21 11.24 46.38 -7.70
C GLN A 21 11.75 44.99 -7.33
N GLY A 22 11.40 44.56 -6.11
CA GLY A 22 11.56 43.18 -5.69
C GLY A 22 10.66 42.29 -6.55
N SER A 23 11.27 41.36 -7.27
CA SER A 23 10.56 40.25 -7.89
C SER A 23 9.94 39.40 -6.78
N SER A 24 8.62 39.23 -6.81
CA SER A 24 7.81 38.53 -5.80
C SER A 24 7.96 36.99 -5.83
N THR A 25 9.17 36.46 -5.98
CA THR A 25 9.42 35.00 -6.04
C THR A 25 10.20 34.41 -4.88
N ASP A 26 10.61 35.22 -3.88
CA ASP A 26 11.44 34.76 -2.75
C ASP A 26 10.71 34.53 -1.42
N VAL A 27 9.38 34.64 -1.38
CA VAL A 27 8.59 34.66 -0.13
C VAL A 27 8.52 33.30 0.61
N GLY A 28 9.24 32.26 0.18
CA GLY A 28 9.13 30.90 0.74
C GLY A 28 10.39 30.30 1.37
N LEU A 29 11.60 30.79 1.06
CA LEU A 29 12.85 30.18 1.50
C LEU A 29 13.23 30.55 2.94
N GLU A 30 12.84 31.74 3.42
CA GLU A 30 13.18 32.24 4.76
C GLU A 30 12.42 31.55 5.90
N LYS A 31 11.40 30.73 5.60
CA LYS A 31 10.58 30.02 6.61
C LYS A 31 10.94 28.54 6.81
N ILE A 32 11.89 27.99 6.05
CA ILE A 32 12.24 26.58 6.15
C ILE A 32 13.19 26.36 7.33
N VAL A 33 12.72 25.61 8.33
CA VAL A 33 13.59 25.13 9.41
C VAL A 33 14.41 23.96 8.88
N TRP A 34 15.67 24.25 8.54
CA TRP A 34 16.55 23.26 7.94
C TRP A 34 17.00 22.19 8.95
N PRO A 35 16.96 20.90 8.60
CA PRO A 35 17.29 19.83 9.51
C PRO A 35 18.79 19.67 9.67
N SER A 36 19.22 19.09 10.79
CA SER A 36 20.59 18.68 11.04
C SER A 36 20.64 17.18 11.37
N PRO A 37 21.72 16.46 11.01
CA PRO A 37 21.91 15.08 11.46
C PRO A 37 22.05 14.97 12.98
N ASN A 38 22.42 16.08 13.62
CA ASN A 38 22.61 16.20 15.06
C ASN A 38 21.36 16.76 15.77
N ASP A 39 20.23 16.92 15.08
CA ASP A 39 18.97 17.31 15.72
C ASP A 39 18.57 16.22 16.74
N GLU A 40 18.21 16.62 17.97
CA GLU A 40 17.74 15.71 19.02
C GLU A 40 16.52 14.88 18.56
N ILE A 41 15.61 15.53 17.83
CA ILE A 41 14.48 14.90 17.16
C ILE A 41 14.77 14.90 15.65
N PRO A 42 14.98 13.73 15.03
CA PRO A 42 15.18 13.62 13.60
C PRO A 42 14.05 14.28 12.80
N PHE A 43 14.37 14.84 11.64
CA PHE A 43 13.40 15.63 10.87
C PHE A 43 12.16 14.85 10.43
N TRP A 44 12.26 13.54 10.28
CA TRP A 44 11.15 12.64 9.95
C TRP A 44 10.27 12.27 11.16
N LYS A 45 10.67 12.67 12.38
CA LYS A 45 9.88 12.51 13.62
C LYS A 45 9.31 13.84 14.14
N LYS A 46 9.55 14.95 13.44
CA LYS A 46 8.99 16.25 13.85
C LYS A 46 7.47 16.22 13.71
N ASN A 47 6.75 16.89 14.62
CA ASN A 47 5.30 16.99 14.55
C ASN A 47 4.93 17.78 13.29
N PHE A 48 4.23 17.12 12.38
CA PHE A 48 3.59 17.78 11.26
C PHE A 48 2.22 18.28 11.72
N PRO A 49 1.74 19.44 11.25
CA PRO A 49 0.37 19.87 11.52
C PRO A 49 -0.57 18.72 11.18
N SER A 50 -1.56 18.49 12.05
CA SER A 50 -2.53 17.41 11.90
C SER A 50 -3.10 17.44 10.49
N TRP A 51 -3.02 16.29 9.83
CA TRP A 51 -3.64 16.10 8.54
C TRP A 51 -5.15 16.26 8.71
N ASP A 52 -5.70 17.41 8.33
CA ASP A 52 -7.13 17.52 8.09
C ASP A 52 -7.43 16.69 6.83
N THR A 53 -7.87 15.44 7.02
CA THR A 53 -8.57 14.66 6.00
C THR A 53 -9.94 15.31 5.77
N GLY A 54 -9.97 16.53 5.26
CA GLY A 54 -11.13 16.99 4.50
C GLY A 54 -11.01 16.38 3.12
N PRO A 55 -11.91 15.49 2.68
CA PRO A 55 -11.88 15.01 1.32
C PRO A 55 -12.40 16.14 0.44
N ALA A 56 -11.49 16.92 -0.14
CA ALA A 56 -11.81 17.54 -1.43
C ALA A 56 -11.73 16.43 -2.49
N VAL A 57 -12.67 15.49 -2.44
CA VAL A 57 -13.00 14.66 -3.62
C VAL A 57 -13.20 15.66 -4.76
N PRO A 58 -12.56 15.48 -5.94
CA PRO A 58 -12.82 16.35 -7.07
C PRO A 58 -14.33 16.50 -7.25
N VAL A 59 -14.84 17.73 -7.18
CA VAL A 59 -16.27 18.03 -7.07
C VAL A 59 -17.07 17.58 -8.32
N ASP A 60 -16.37 17.20 -9.39
CA ASP A 60 -16.92 16.82 -10.70
C ASP A 60 -16.63 15.36 -11.12
N ILE A 61 -16.61 14.39 -10.19
CA ILE A 61 -16.55 12.98 -10.59
C ILE A 61 -17.92 12.54 -11.11
N LYS A 62 -17.97 12.17 -12.41
CA LYS A 62 -19.16 11.59 -13.03
C LYS A 62 -19.54 10.29 -12.32
N LYS A 63 -20.74 10.25 -11.73
CA LYS A 63 -21.33 9.05 -11.14
C LYS A 63 -21.69 8.03 -12.22
N ASP A 64 -21.59 6.76 -11.85
CA ASP A 64 -22.03 5.66 -12.71
C ASP A 64 -23.56 5.57 -12.75
N SER A 65 -24.09 5.07 -13.87
CA SER A 65 -25.53 4.84 -14.04
C SER A 65 -26.01 3.62 -13.28
N ASP A 66 -25.19 2.56 -13.25
CA ASP A 66 -25.50 1.29 -12.60
C ASP A 66 -24.76 1.21 -11.28
N LEU A 67 -25.41 1.69 -10.21
CA LEU A 67 -24.86 1.67 -8.88
C LEU A 67 -24.84 0.25 -8.32
N MET A 68 -23.78 -0.08 -7.59
CA MET A 68 -23.54 -1.41 -7.02
C MET A 68 -23.27 -1.28 -5.53
N HIS A 69 -23.62 -2.30 -4.77
CA HIS A 69 -23.14 -2.52 -3.41
C HIS A 69 -21.96 -3.48 -3.44
N ILE A 70 -20.80 -3.00 -2.99
CA ILE A 70 -19.52 -3.72 -3.03
C ILE A 70 -19.02 -3.88 -1.60
N ILE A 71 -18.72 -5.12 -1.19
CA ILE A 71 -18.04 -5.38 0.07
C ILE A 71 -16.66 -5.94 -0.22
N HIS A 72 -15.62 -5.21 0.18
CA HIS A 72 -14.26 -5.72 0.18
C HIS A 72 -14.01 -6.54 1.44
N VAL A 73 -13.45 -7.74 1.29
CA VAL A 73 -13.02 -8.57 2.43
C VAL A 73 -11.51 -8.72 2.32
N THR A 74 -10.79 -8.24 3.32
CA THR A 74 -9.33 -8.08 3.26
C THR A 74 -8.68 -8.25 4.63
N ALA A 75 -7.38 -8.56 4.64
CA ALA A 75 -6.55 -8.54 5.84
C ALA A 75 -5.91 -7.17 6.10
N GLU A 76 -5.77 -6.33 5.08
CA GLU A 76 -5.18 -5.00 5.21
C GLU A 76 -6.10 -3.89 4.71
N MET A 77 -6.05 -2.75 5.39
CA MET A 77 -6.66 -1.47 5.01
C MET A 77 -5.79 -0.32 5.55
N ALA A 78 -5.41 0.62 4.68
CA ALA A 78 -4.71 1.82 5.11
C ALA A 78 -5.70 2.85 5.72
N PRO A 79 -5.32 3.59 6.77
CA PRO A 79 -4.03 3.56 7.47
C PRO A 79 -3.97 2.56 8.64
N ILE A 80 -5.10 1.93 9.01
CA ILE A 80 -5.27 1.28 10.31
C ILE A 80 -4.65 -0.12 10.45
N ALA A 81 -4.53 -0.86 9.35
CA ALA A 81 -4.00 -2.22 9.30
C ALA A 81 -3.23 -2.39 7.98
N LYS A 82 -1.98 -1.90 7.94
CA LYS A 82 -1.20 -1.83 6.71
C LYS A 82 0.19 -2.42 6.94
N VAL A 83 0.59 -3.34 6.07
CA VAL A 83 1.94 -3.93 6.04
C VAL A 83 2.57 -3.73 4.67
N GLY A 84 1.80 -3.89 3.61
CA GLY A 84 2.25 -3.76 2.23
C GLY A 84 1.43 -2.77 1.41
N GLY A 85 1.46 -2.95 0.09
CA GLY A 85 0.67 -2.16 -0.85
C GLY A 85 -0.82 -2.55 -0.86
N LEU A 86 -1.18 -3.74 -0.36
CA LEU A 86 -2.56 -4.23 -0.32
C LEU A 86 -3.49 -3.22 0.36
N GLY A 87 -3.11 -2.75 1.56
CA GLY A 87 -3.92 -1.78 2.30
C GLY A 87 -4.14 -0.45 1.55
N ASP A 88 -3.18 0.02 0.76
CA ASP A 88 -3.36 1.24 -0.05
C ASP A 88 -4.33 1.00 -1.20
N VAL A 89 -4.23 -0.17 -1.84
CA VAL A 89 -5.08 -0.53 -2.97
C VAL A 89 -6.53 -0.65 -2.53
N VAL A 90 -6.80 -1.34 -1.42
CA VAL A 90 -8.18 -1.48 -0.92
C VAL A 90 -8.76 -0.11 -0.57
N THR A 91 -8.04 0.70 0.21
CA THR A 91 -8.52 2.04 0.60
C THR A 91 -8.73 2.94 -0.63
N GLY A 92 -7.76 3.01 -1.55
CA GLY A 92 -7.86 3.84 -2.74
C GLY A 92 -8.98 3.40 -3.69
N LEU A 93 -9.13 2.09 -3.92
CA LEU A 93 -10.17 1.52 -4.76
C LEU A 93 -11.57 1.77 -4.16
N ALA A 94 -11.73 1.57 -2.85
CA ALA A 94 -12.99 1.81 -2.17
C ALA A 94 -13.42 3.28 -2.29
N ARG A 95 -12.50 4.24 -2.05
CA ARG A 95 -12.78 5.69 -2.25
C ARG A 95 -13.13 6.01 -3.69
N ALA A 96 -12.43 5.43 -4.65
CA ALA A 96 -12.73 5.62 -6.07
C ALA A 96 -14.14 5.15 -6.39
N CYS A 97 -14.56 3.96 -5.93
CA CYS A 97 -15.91 3.46 -6.12
C CYS A 97 -16.97 4.32 -5.41
N LEU A 98 -16.73 4.74 -4.17
CA LEU A 98 -17.62 5.67 -3.45
C LEU A 98 -17.81 6.99 -4.20
N SER A 99 -16.71 7.55 -4.73
CA SER A 99 -16.76 8.81 -5.50
C SER A 99 -17.58 8.72 -6.78
N ARG A 100 -17.72 7.51 -7.34
CA ARG A 100 -18.57 7.21 -8.51
C ARG A 100 -20.01 6.87 -8.15
N GLY A 101 -20.36 6.89 -6.86
CA GLY A 101 -21.72 6.74 -6.35
C GLY A 101 -22.09 5.33 -5.90
N HIS A 102 -21.17 4.36 -5.94
CA HIS A 102 -21.42 3.01 -5.42
C HIS A 102 -21.53 3.02 -3.89
N SER A 103 -22.23 2.03 -3.33
CA SER A 103 -22.16 1.73 -1.90
C SER A 103 -20.99 0.79 -1.66
N VAL A 104 -20.04 1.18 -0.82
CA VAL A 104 -18.83 0.40 -0.57
C VAL A 104 -18.59 0.26 0.91
N GLU A 105 -18.31 -0.97 1.35
CA GLU A 105 -17.92 -1.29 2.72
C GLU A 105 -16.69 -2.19 2.71
N ILE A 106 -15.89 -2.12 3.77
CA ILE A 106 -14.73 -3.00 3.96
C ILE A 106 -14.97 -3.85 5.20
N MET A 107 -14.88 -5.18 5.07
CA MET A 107 -14.80 -6.09 6.20
C MET A 107 -13.33 -6.36 6.51
N LEU A 108 -12.95 -6.13 7.77
CA LEU A 108 -11.58 -6.25 8.26
C LEU A 108 -11.58 -6.99 9.61
N PRO A 109 -10.58 -7.85 9.91
CA PRO A 109 -10.43 -8.37 11.25
C PRO A 109 -10.19 -7.23 12.25
N PHE A 110 -10.80 -7.30 13.42
CA PHE A 110 -10.54 -6.32 14.48
C PHE A 110 -9.23 -6.64 15.20
N TYR A 111 -8.10 -6.39 14.53
CA TYR A 111 -6.78 -6.62 15.10
C TYR A 111 -6.54 -5.78 16.36
N GLU A 112 -5.89 -6.37 17.36
CA GLU A 112 -5.48 -5.66 18.57
C GLU A 112 -4.50 -4.51 18.31
N CYS A 113 -3.71 -4.59 17.23
CA CYS A 113 -2.73 -3.58 16.85
C CYS A 113 -3.34 -2.34 16.15
N ILE A 114 -4.64 -2.35 15.84
CA ILE A 114 -5.28 -1.19 15.20
C ILE A 114 -5.29 0.01 16.15
N GLN A 115 -4.86 1.16 15.63
CA GLN A 115 -4.94 2.45 16.32
C GLN A 115 -6.37 2.97 16.27
N LYS A 116 -7.18 2.66 17.30
CA LYS A 116 -8.61 2.97 17.35
C LYS A 116 -8.94 4.46 17.18
N GLN A 117 -8.00 5.37 17.47
CA GLN A 117 -8.16 6.81 17.29
C GLN A 117 -8.34 7.23 15.82
N GLN A 118 -7.93 6.37 14.87
CA GLN A 118 -8.14 6.58 13.43
C GLN A 118 -9.51 6.10 12.94
N ILE A 119 -10.35 5.56 13.84
CA ILE A 119 -11.70 5.11 13.54
C ILE A 119 -12.69 6.10 14.15
N THR A 120 -13.55 6.65 13.31
CA THR A 120 -14.67 7.50 13.74
C THR A 120 -15.96 6.71 13.78
N ASP A 121 -16.92 7.13 14.60
CA ASP A 121 -18.25 6.50 14.76
C ASP A 121 -18.20 4.98 15.01
N LEU A 122 -17.19 4.53 15.77
CA LEU A 122 -17.02 3.12 16.11
C LEU A 122 -18.13 2.68 17.08
N VAL A 123 -19.02 1.82 16.61
CA VAL A 123 -20.16 1.29 17.37
C VAL A 123 -20.30 -0.21 17.18
N LEU A 124 -20.74 -0.91 18.23
CA LEU A 124 -21.13 -2.31 18.10
C LEU A 124 -22.41 -2.40 17.26
N LEU A 125 -22.35 -3.06 16.11
CA LEU A 125 -23.48 -3.17 15.19
C LEU A 125 -24.37 -4.37 15.55
N THR A 126 -23.77 -5.53 15.75
CA THR A 126 -24.49 -6.77 16.09
C THR A 126 -23.57 -7.82 16.69
N ASN A 127 -24.17 -8.79 17.37
CA ASN A 127 -23.51 -9.98 17.88
C ASN A 127 -24.10 -11.19 17.17
N TYR A 128 -23.24 -12.10 16.74
CA TYR A 128 -23.63 -13.34 16.08
C TYR A 128 -22.64 -14.44 16.45
N ASN A 129 -22.94 -15.68 16.09
CA ASN A 129 -22.02 -16.78 16.29
C ASN A 129 -21.44 -17.20 14.94
N SER A 130 -20.13 -17.46 14.92
CA SER A 130 -19.43 -18.00 13.76
C SER A 130 -18.80 -19.35 14.07
N TYR A 131 -18.93 -20.29 13.15
CA TYR A 131 -18.45 -21.65 13.39
C TYR A 131 -16.93 -21.75 13.32
N HIS A 132 -16.36 -22.56 14.21
CA HIS A 132 -14.97 -23.01 14.18
C HIS A 132 -14.87 -24.38 14.86
N ASP A 133 -14.37 -25.38 14.13
CA ASP A 133 -13.94 -26.66 14.68
C ASP A 133 -14.96 -27.31 15.64
N GLY A 134 -16.21 -27.46 15.16
CA GLY A 134 -17.32 -28.04 15.92
C GLY A 134 -18.01 -27.09 16.90
N ASN A 135 -17.54 -25.86 17.07
CA ASN A 135 -18.06 -24.89 18.02
C ASN A 135 -18.64 -23.66 17.33
N TRP A 136 -19.61 -23.01 17.97
CA TRP A 136 -20.15 -21.72 17.56
C TRP A 136 -19.54 -20.62 18.44
N ILE A 137 -18.65 -19.82 17.87
CA ILE A 137 -17.86 -18.80 18.57
C ILE A 137 -18.61 -17.47 18.56
N PRO A 138 -18.91 -16.89 19.75
CA PRO A 138 -19.45 -15.54 19.83
C PRO A 138 -18.54 -14.53 19.12
N THR A 139 -19.15 -13.74 18.25
CA THR A 139 -18.45 -12.80 17.37
C THR A 139 -19.19 -11.47 17.37
N ASN A 140 -18.44 -10.40 17.64
CA ASN A 140 -18.93 -9.04 17.58
C ASN A 140 -18.59 -8.47 16.20
N ALA A 141 -19.57 -7.81 15.58
CA ALA A 141 -19.33 -6.95 14.42
C ALA A 141 -19.49 -5.49 14.84
N TYR A 142 -18.42 -4.71 14.69
CA TYR A 142 -18.47 -3.26 14.90
C TYR A 142 -18.53 -2.55 13.56
N ARG A 143 -19.23 -1.42 13.50
CA ARG A 143 -19.19 -0.50 12.36
C ARG A 143 -18.41 0.74 12.76
N GLY A 144 -17.57 1.23 11.86
CA GLY A 144 -16.89 2.52 12.01
C GLY A 144 -16.59 3.13 10.65
N ILE A 145 -15.99 4.31 10.65
CA ILE A 145 -15.58 5.03 9.44
C ILE A 145 -14.07 5.26 9.50
N VAL A 146 -13.38 4.88 8.43
CA VAL A 146 -11.93 5.04 8.26
C VAL A 146 -11.67 5.63 6.89
N SER A 147 -11.02 6.80 6.83
CA SER A 147 -10.77 7.52 5.57
C SER A 147 -12.03 7.70 4.71
N ASP A 148 -13.14 8.08 5.34
CA ASP A 148 -14.48 8.24 4.75
C ASP A 148 -15.13 6.95 4.21
N ILE A 149 -14.54 5.78 4.48
CA ILE A 149 -15.07 4.48 4.06
C ILE A 149 -15.75 3.80 5.26
N PRO A 150 -16.98 3.29 5.11
CA PRO A 150 -17.59 2.41 6.10
C PRO A 150 -16.80 1.10 6.25
N VAL A 151 -16.45 0.74 7.49
CA VAL A 151 -15.71 -0.47 7.82
C VAL A 151 -16.50 -1.31 8.82
N ILE A 152 -16.60 -2.60 8.56
CA ILE A 152 -17.14 -3.61 9.47
C ILE A 152 -15.97 -4.40 10.06
N PHE A 153 -15.76 -4.26 11.36
CA PHE A 153 -14.72 -4.95 12.10
C PHE A 153 -15.25 -6.24 12.72
N ILE A 154 -14.59 -7.36 12.44
CA ILE A 154 -14.97 -8.68 12.95
C ILE A 154 -14.07 -9.07 14.13
N GLU A 155 -14.66 -9.18 15.33
CA GLU A 155 -13.97 -9.51 16.57
C GLU A 155 -14.54 -10.81 17.19
N PRO A 156 -13.85 -11.94 17.06
CA PRO A 156 -14.26 -13.17 17.72
C PRO A 156 -13.80 -13.26 19.18
N SER A 157 -14.58 -13.95 20.00
CA SER A 157 -14.24 -14.18 21.42
C SER A 157 -13.06 -15.14 21.63
N ASN A 158 -12.69 -15.93 20.61
CA ASN A 158 -11.57 -16.89 20.67
C ASN A 158 -10.18 -16.25 20.45
N HIS A 159 -10.10 -14.92 20.42
CA HIS A 159 -8.84 -14.16 20.41
C HIS A 159 -7.94 -14.38 19.18
N PHE A 160 -8.47 -14.81 18.04
CA PHE A 160 -7.68 -15.04 16.82
C PHE A 160 -6.88 -13.84 16.32
N PHE A 161 -7.33 -12.61 16.59
CA PHE A 161 -6.68 -11.38 16.11
C PHE A 161 -6.03 -10.56 17.24
N LYS A 162 -5.63 -11.24 18.33
CA LYS A 162 -4.75 -10.66 19.36
C LYS A 162 -3.30 -10.72 18.90
N GLY A 163 -2.53 -9.68 19.18
CA GLY A 163 -1.15 -9.53 18.71
C GLY A 163 -0.80 -8.10 18.30
N ARG A 164 0.52 -7.85 18.18
CA ARG A 164 1.06 -6.52 17.85
C ARG A 164 1.21 -6.24 16.35
N GLN A 165 0.89 -7.22 15.49
CA GLN A 165 1.11 -7.16 14.04
C GLN A 165 -0.07 -7.78 13.30
N VAL A 166 -0.37 -7.28 12.09
CA VAL A 166 -1.42 -7.82 11.20
C VAL A 166 -1.09 -9.26 10.77
N TYR A 167 0.17 -9.49 10.40
CA TYR A 167 0.70 -10.82 10.07
C TYR A 167 1.64 -11.33 11.15
N GLY A 168 1.58 -12.63 11.44
CA GLY A 168 2.37 -13.27 12.49
C GLY A 168 2.02 -12.82 13.92
N GLY A 169 0.95 -12.03 14.10
CA GLY A 169 0.43 -11.65 15.42
C GLY A 169 -0.41 -12.74 16.07
N SER A 170 -1.15 -13.49 15.26
CA SER A 170 -1.98 -14.62 15.70
C SER A 170 -1.16 -15.86 15.98
N TYR A 171 -1.53 -16.64 16.99
CA TYR A 171 -0.92 -17.94 17.27
C TYR A 171 -1.11 -18.93 16.10
N ASN A 172 -2.27 -18.87 15.43
CA ASN A 172 -2.57 -19.70 14.27
C ASN A 172 -3.24 -18.85 13.18
N GLU A 173 -2.39 -18.18 12.40
CA GLU A 173 -2.80 -17.22 11.39
C GLU A 173 -3.70 -17.82 10.30
N LEU A 174 -3.38 -19.03 9.84
CA LEU A 174 -4.18 -19.73 8.84
C LEU A 174 -5.62 -19.95 9.35
N GLU A 175 -5.78 -20.51 10.55
CA GLU A 175 -7.10 -20.75 11.13
C GLU A 175 -7.86 -19.46 11.44
N ALA A 176 -7.16 -18.41 11.86
CA ALA A 176 -7.74 -17.08 12.06
C ALA A 176 -8.39 -16.56 10.76
N TYR A 177 -7.71 -16.69 9.63
CA TYR A 177 -8.21 -16.22 8.34
C TYR A 177 -9.28 -17.12 7.72
N LEU A 178 -9.22 -18.43 7.95
CA LEU A 178 -10.32 -19.35 7.65
C LEU A 178 -11.60 -18.98 8.41
N PHE A 179 -11.45 -18.73 9.72
CA PHE A 179 -12.54 -18.26 10.56
C PHE A 179 -13.10 -16.93 10.07
N PHE A 180 -12.23 -15.95 9.80
CA PHE A 180 -12.65 -14.62 9.34
C PHE A 180 -13.41 -14.68 8.01
N SER A 181 -12.95 -15.49 7.06
CA SER A 181 -13.64 -15.73 5.79
C SER A 181 -15.07 -16.21 6.00
N ARG A 182 -15.27 -17.16 6.92
CA ARG A 182 -16.60 -17.69 7.27
C ARG A 182 -17.44 -16.68 8.06
N ALA A 183 -16.85 -16.05 9.07
CA ALA A 183 -17.51 -15.06 9.91
C ALA A 183 -18.06 -13.89 9.09
N CYS A 184 -17.38 -13.49 8.01
CA CYS A 184 -17.87 -12.46 7.10
C CYS A 184 -19.17 -12.88 6.39
N LEU A 185 -19.22 -14.12 5.87
CA LEU A 185 -20.42 -14.66 5.23
C LEU A 185 -21.57 -14.84 6.22
N GLU A 186 -21.29 -15.28 7.44
CA GLU A 186 -22.30 -15.43 8.50
C GLU A 186 -22.85 -14.09 8.95
N TRP A 187 -22.01 -13.05 9.02
CA TRP A 187 -22.49 -11.69 9.26
C TRP A 187 -23.42 -11.21 8.15
N MET A 188 -23.05 -11.42 6.87
CA MET A 188 -23.91 -11.08 5.73
C MET A 188 -25.25 -11.83 5.80
N GLN A 189 -25.23 -13.12 6.15
CA GLN A 189 -26.43 -13.93 6.32
C GLN A 189 -27.32 -13.43 7.45
N VAL A 190 -26.76 -13.19 8.65
CA VAL A 190 -27.54 -12.80 9.84
C VAL A 190 -28.13 -11.40 9.69
N THR A 191 -27.42 -10.48 9.03
CA THR A 191 -27.91 -9.12 8.78
C THR A 191 -28.81 -9.02 7.56
N GLY A 192 -28.88 -10.05 6.72
CA GLY A 192 -29.56 -10.01 5.42
C GLY A 192 -28.83 -9.15 4.37
N THR A 193 -27.58 -8.77 4.63
CA THR A 193 -26.77 -7.96 3.72
C THR A 193 -26.38 -8.78 2.49
N GLN A 194 -26.87 -8.38 1.31
CA GLN A 194 -26.58 -9.05 0.04
C GLN A 194 -25.95 -8.06 -0.96
N PRO A 195 -24.61 -7.90 -0.95
CA PRO A 195 -23.93 -7.04 -1.90
C PRO A 195 -24.07 -7.60 -3.32
N ASP A 196 -23.89 -6.73 -4.32
CA ASP A 196 -23.72 -7.15 -5.71
C ASP A 196 -22.38 -7.86 -5.89
N ILE A 197 -21.33 -7.35 -5.25
CA ILE A 197 -19.97 -7.88 -5.33
C ILE A 197 -19.39 -8.13 -3.93
N ILE A 198 -18.85 -9.33 -3.71
CA ILE A 198 -17.88 -9.60 -2.64
C ILE A 198 -16.50 -9.62 -3.28
N HIS A 199 -15.67 -8.66 -2.92
CA HIS A 199 -14.32 -8.52 -3.44
C HIS A 199 -13.31 -9.03 -2.41
N VAL A 200 -12.79 -10.23 -2.64
CA VAL A 200 -11.79 -10.87 -1.77
C VAL A 200 -10.38 -10.52 -2.21
N HIS A 201 -9.49 -10.30 -1.25
CA HIS A 201 -8.10 -9.94 -1.51
C HIS A 201 -7.14 -10.93 -0.87
N GLU A 202 -6.21 -11.44 -1.68
CA GLU A 202 -5.15 -12.36 -1.27
C GLU A 202 -5.62 -13.70 -0.69
N TRP A 203 -4.66 -14.56 -0.34
CA TRP A 203 -4.92 -15.89 0.20
C TRP A 203 -5.69 -15.86 1.53
N GLN A 204 -5.56 -14.81 2.34
CA GLN A 204 -6.21 -14.67 3.64
C GLN A 204 -7.74 -14.74 3.55
N THR A 205 -8.30 -14.33 2.41
CA THR A 205 -9.74 -14.37 2.16
C THR A 205 -10.11 -15.36 1.06
N GLY A 206 -9.13 -16.17 0.61
CA GLY A 206 -9.27 -17.14 -0.46
C GLY A 206 -10.17 -18.33 -0.13
N ALA A 207 -10.50 -18.56 1.14
CA ALA A 207 -11.48 -19.58 1.55
C ALA A 207 -12.94 -19.10 1.40
N LEU A 208 -13.18 -17.79 1.43
CA LEU A 208 -14.53 -17.21 1.33
C LEU A 208 -15.27 -17.66 0.06
N PRO A 209 -14.66 -17.68 -1.14
CA PRO A 209 -15.34 -18.14 -2.34
C PRO A 209 -15.76 -19.62 -2.29
N LEU A 210 -14.95 -20.48 -1.67
CA LEU A 210 -15.28 -21.90 -1.50
C LEU A 210 -16.51 -22.03 -0.60
N LEU A 211 -16.46 -21.41 0.59
CA LEU A 211 -17.57 -21.37 1.54
C LEU A 211 -18.85 -20.84 0.90
N TYR A 212 -18.74 -19.76 0.12
CA TYR A 212 -19.90 -19.15 -0.53
C TYR A 212 -20.61 -20.12 -1.46
N TRP A 213 -19.89 -20.78 -2.38
CA TRP A 213 -20.51 -21.69 -3.35
C TRP A 213 -20.93 -23.03 -2.75
N ASP A 214 -20.22 -23.51 -1.74
CA ASP A 214 -20.53 -24.78 -1.08
C ASP A 214 -21.74 -24.69 -0.16
N MET A 215 -21.85 -23.57 0.56
CA MET A 215 -22.81 -23.44 1.67
C MET A 215 -23.73 -22.22 1.50
N TYR A 216 -23.18 -21.01 1.49
CA TYR A 216 -23.99 -19.80 1.72
C TYR A 216 -24.88 -19.41 0.55
N THR A 217 -24.48 -19.75 -0.67
CA THR A 217 -25.34 -19.60 -1.85
C THR A 217 -26.57 -20.49 -1.75
N HIS A 218 -26.51 -21.63 -1.06
CA HIS A 218 -27.66 -22.51 -0.89
C HIS A 218 -28.59 -22.04 0.24
N LEU A 219 -28.04 -21.34 1.24
CA LEU A 219 -28.79 -20.76 2.35
C LEU A 219 -29.51 -19.47 1.95
N SER A 220 -28.85 -18.32 2.04
CA SER A 220 -29.50 -17.00 1.95
C SER A 220 -28.81 -16.01 1.01
N LEU A 221 -27.52 -16.19 0.71
CA LEU A 221 -26.73 -15.24 -0.07
C LEU A 221 -26.79 -15.57 -1.56
N LYS A 222 -27.92 -15.30 -2.22
CA LYS A 222 -28.19 -15.68 -3.62
C LYS A 222 -27.66 -14.67 -4.64
N LYS A 223 -27.53 -13.41 -4.24
CA LYS A 223 -27.19 -12.28 -5.12
C LYS A 223 -25.69 -12.13 -5.44
N PRO A 224 -24.75 -12.27 -4.47
CA PRO A 224 -23.39 -11.81 -4.69
C PRO A 224 -22.65 -12.52 -5.83
N ARG A 225 -21.84 -11.77 -6.56
CA ARG A 225 -20.74 -12.31 -7.38
C ARG A 225 -19.41 -12.04 -6.70
N ILE A 226 -18.47 -12.93 -6.90
CA ILE A 226 -17.18 -12.91 -6.21
C ILE A 226 -16.07 -12.48 -7.16
N VAL A 227 -15.33 -11.45 -6.76
CA VAL A 227 -14.09 -11.03 -7.42
C VAL A 227 -12.93 -11.32 -6.48
N SER A 228 -11.88 -11.98 -6.96
CA SER A 228 -10.64 -12.17 -6.20
C SER A 228 -9.51 -11.36 -6.80
N THR A 229 -8.77 -10.59 -5.98
CA THR A 229 -7.55 -9.92 -6.42
C THR A 229 -6.30 -10.56 -5.83
N ILE A 230 -5.37 -10.89 -6.71
CA ILE A 230 -4.02 -11.39 -6.41
C ILE A 230 -3.04 -10.21 -6.53
N HIS A 231 -2.48 -9.79 -5.41
CA HIS A 231 -1.44 -8.75 -5.30
C HIS A 231 -0.03 -9.35 -5.28
N ASN A 232 0.13 -10.59 -4.80
CA ASN A 232 1.38 -11.33 -4.79
C ASN A 232 1.12 -12.85 -4.84
N MET A 233 1.82 -13.58 -5.71
CA MET A 233 1.72 -15.05 -5.81
C MET A 233 2.73 -15.82 -4.94
N GLU A 234 3.61 -15.13 -4.21
CA GLU A 234 4.57 -15.76 -3.29
C GLU A 234 3.89 -16.31 -2.02
N HIS A 235 2.78 -15.69 -1.59
CA HIS A 235 2.00 -16.11 -0.43
C HIS A 235 0.70 -16.74 -0.89
N TYR A 236 0.45 -17.99 -0.49
CA TYR A 236 -0.57 -18.82 -1.13
C TYR A 236 -1.52 -19.52 -0.15
N GLY A 237 -1.35 -19.27 1.14
CA GLY A 237 -2.13 -19.88 2.22
C GLY A 237 -2.07 -21.40 2.17
N GLU A 238 -0.90 -21.98 2.47
CA GLU A 238 -0.78 -23.44 2.60
C GLU A 238 -1.76 -23.93 3.67
N CYS A 239 -2.63 -24.86 3.31
CA CYS A 239 -3.68 -25.35 4.18
C CYS A 239 -3.76 -26.87 4.11
N ARG A 240 -3.85 -27.55 5.24
CA ARG A 240 -4.20 -28.98 5.28
C ARG A 240 -5.70 -29.16 5.12
N GLN A 241 -6.13 -30.34 4.66
CA GLN A 241 -7.56 -30.68 4.58
C GLN A 241 -8.24 -30.53 5.95
N GLU A 242 -7.65 -31.07 7.01
CA GLU A 242 -8.15 -30.96 8.39
C GLU A 242 -8.31 -29.51 8.85
N GLN A 243 -7.37 -28.64 8.46
CA GLN A 243 -7.43 -27.22 8.79
C GLN A 243 -8.57 -26.53 8.04
N LEU A 244 -8.75 -26.84 6.75
CA LEU A 244 -9.90 -26.34 5.98
C LEU A 244 -11.21 -26.82 6.61
N SER A 245 -11.25 -28.05 7.12
CA SER A 245 -12.45 -28.60 7.77
C SER A 245 -12.86 -27.86 9.05
N LYS A 246 -11.95 -27.14 9.70
CA LYS A 246 -12.29 -26.30 10.85
C LYS A 246 -13.20 -25.12 10.51
N CYS A 247 -13.23 -24.67 9.26
CA CYS A 247 -14.23 -23.69 8.80
C CYS A 247 -15.52 -24.35 8.30
N GLY A 248 -15.67 -25.67 8.44
CA GLY A 248 -16.89 -26.43 8.15
C GLY A 248 -17.06 -26.90 6.72
N LEU A 249 -16.06 -26.72 5.85
CA LEU A 249 -15.97 -27.41 4.57
C LEU A 249 -15.49 -28.85 4.78
N ASP A 250 -15.80 -29.77 3.88
CA ASP A 250 -15.09 -31.06 3.85
C ASP A 250 -13.80 -30.89 3.05
N GLY A 251 -12.66 -30.78 3.75
CA GLY A 251 -11.36 -30.56 3.12
C GLY A 251 -10.98 -31.61 2.06
N SER A 252 -11.48 -32.84 2.16
CA SER A 252 -11.20 -33.90 1.20
C SER A 252 -11.85 -33.65 -0.16
N ILE A 253 -13.01 -33.00 -0.18
CA ILE A 253 -13.72 -32.62 -1.42
C ILE A 253 -12.90 -31.63 -2.24
N TYR A 254 -12.10 -30.78 -1.58
CA TYR A 254 -11.27 -29.74 -2.21
C TYR A 254 -9.86 -30.21 -2.56
N ALA A 255 -9.49 -31.42 -2.13
CA ALA A 255 -8.20 -32.05 -2.38
C ALA A 255 -8.11 -32.66 -3.79
N THR A 256 -8.56 -31.93 -4.82
CA THR A 256 -8.39 -32.27 -6.23
C THR A 256 -7.67 -31.17 -7.02
N THR A 257 -7.02 -31.56 -8.13
CA THR A 257 -6.23 -30.65 -8.95
C THR A 257 -7.05 -29.56 -9.64
N ASP A 258 -8.33 -29.83 -9.93
CA ASP A 258 -9.30 -28.87 -10.46
C ASP A 258 -9.84 -27.90 -9.40
N LYS A 259 -9.62 -28.18 -8.10
CA LYS A 259 -10.08 -27.38 -6.97
C LYS A 259 -8.93 -26.66 -6.26
N ALA A 260 -8.60 -27.05 -5.03
CA ALA A 260 -7.71 -26.27 -4.17
C ALA A 260 -6.34 -26.92 -3.93
N VAL A 261 -6.04 -28.12 -4.47
CA VAL A 261 -4.73 -28.78 -4.27
C VAL A 261 -3.58 -27.89 -4.69
N ASP A 262 -2.55 -27.82 -3.86
CA ASP A 262 -1.32 -27.13 -4.19
C ASP A 262 -0.53 -27.92 -5.23
N ASP A 263 -0.43 -27.38 -6.46
CA ASP A 263 0.25 -28.05 -7.58
C ASP A 263 1.71 -28.40 -7.27
N ARG A 264 2.36 -27.69 -6.32
CA ARG A 264 3.76 -27.94 -5.93
C ARG A 264 3.95 -29.16 -5.05
N THR A 265 2.89 -29.64 -4.39
CA THR A 265 2.99 -30.77 -3.46
C THR A 265 2.51 -32.08 -4.08
N ILE A 266 2.02 -32.05 -5.32
CA ILE A 266 1.61 -33.24 -6.06
C ILE A 266 2.79 -34.22 -6.16
N GLY A 267 2.57 -35.47 -5.77
CA GLY A 267 3.57 -36.54 -5.76
C GLY A 267 4.46 -36.60 -4.50
N HIS A 268 4.41 -35.59 -3.64
CA HIS A 268 5.15 -35.56 -2.37
C HIS A 268 4.24 -35.55 -1.15
N ASN A 269 3.25 -34.66 -1.15
CA ASN A 269 2.24 -34.48 -0.10
C ASN A 269 0.90 -34.12 -0.78
N PRO A 270 0.15 -35.10 -1.30
CA PRO A 270 -1.07 -34.87 -2.09
C PRO A 270 -2.24 -34.25 -1.29
N GLU A 271 -2.04 -33.87 -0.03
CA GLU A 271 -3.07 -33.37 0.87
C GLU A 271 -2.97 -31.87 1.19
N ARG A 272 -1.98 -31.17 0.63
CA ARG A 272 -1.88 -29.72 0.81
C ARG A 272 -2.76 -28.99 -0.19
N LEU A 273 -3.47 -28.01 0.34
CA LEU A 273 -4.32 -27.09 -0.37
C LEU A 273 -3.65 -25.71 -0.39
N SER A 274 -4.00 -24.91 -1.39
CA SER A 274 -3.73 -23.48 -1.45
C SER A 274 -5.04 -22.71 -1.42
N LEU A 275 -5.22 -21.89 -0.39
CA LEU A 275 -6.38 -21.00 -0.29
C LEU A 275 -6.40 -19.98 -1.44
N LEU A 276 -5.23 -19.54 -1.91
CA LEU A 276 -5.14 -18.69 -3.10
C LEU A 276 -5.68 -19.40 -4.35
N LYS A 277 -5.28 -20.65 -4.59
CA LYS A 277 -5.78 -21.45 -5.71
C LYS A 277 -7.29 -21.67 -5.61
N GLY A 278 -7.78 -22.01 -4.42
CA GLY A 278 -9.21 -22.13 -4.16
C GLY A 278 -9.96 -20.83 -4.49
N GLY A 279 -9.45 -19.68 -4.04
CA GLY A 279 -9.99 -18.37 -4.38
C GLY A 279 -10.06 -18.10 -5.89
N ILE A 280 -9.03 -18.49 -6.65
CA ILE A 280 -9.01 -18.38 -8.12
C ILE A 280 -10.10 -19.25 -8.76
N VAL A 281 -10.18 -20.53 -8.37
CA VAL A 281 -11.12 -21.49 -8.96
C VAL A 281 -12.57 -21.07 -8.69
N TYR A 282 -12.86 -20.62 -7.47
CA TYR A 282 -14.23 -20.37 -7.02
C TYR A 282 -14.69 -18.90 -7.16
N SER A 283 -13.86 -17.98 -7.65
CA SER A 283 -14.31 -16.61 -7.94
C SER A 283 -14.94 -16.48 -9.33
N ASN A 284 -15.90 -15.56 -9.51
CA ASN A 284 -16.48 -15.24 -10.81
C ASN A 284 -15.50 -14.46 -11.70
N ALA A 285 -14.71 -13.57 -11.10
CA ALA A 285 -13.60 -12.90 -11.77
C ALA A 285 -12.36 -12.92 -10.88
N VAL A 286 -11.19 -12.99 -11.52
CA VAL A 286 -9.88 -12.96 -10.88
C VAL A 286 -9.12 -11.79 -11.47
N VAL A 287 -8.53 -10.96 -10.62
CA VAL A 287 -7.81 -9.76 -11.02
C VAL A 287 -6.40 -9.83 -10.46
N THR A 288 -5.43 -9.32 -11.20
CA THR A 288 -4.11 -9.01 -10.68
C THR A 288 -3.72 -7.57 -10.99
N VAL A 289 -2.65 -7.12 -10.35
CA VAL A 289 -2.30 -5.70 -10.19
C VAL A 289 -1.63 -5.04 -11.41
N SER A 290 -1.45 -5.77 -12.51
CA SER A 290 -1.08 -5.17 -13.81
C SER A 290 -1.31 -6.11 -15.01
N PRO A 291 -1.50 -5.56 -16.23
CA PRO A 291 -1.53 -6.35 -17.47
C PRO A 291 -0.24 -7.14 -17.74
N THR A 292 0.91 -6.60 -17.36
CA THR A 292 2.21 -7.28 -17.55
C THR A 292 2.34 -8.47 -16.60
N TYR A 293 1.99 -8.29 -15.33
CA TYR A 293 2.04 -9.37 -14.35
C TYR A 293 1.04 -10.49 -14.68
N LEU A 294 -0.14 -10.16 -15.24
CA LEU A 294 -1.03 -11.18 -15.82
C LEU A 294 -0.33 -12.05 -16.86
N LYS A 295 0.42 -11.43 -17.80
CA LYS A 295 1.14 -12.18 -18.84
C LYS A 295 2.24 -13.04 -18.24
N GLU A 296 2.99 -12.51 -17.28
CA GLU A 296 4.08 -13.24 -16.62
C GLU A 296 3.57 -14.48 -15.88
N THR A 297 2.46 -14.33 -15.16
CA THR A 297 1.86 -15.39 -14.32
C THR A 297 1.10 -16.44 -15.12
N LEU A 298 0.65 -16.12 -16.34
CA LEU A 298 0.15 -17.12 -17.29
C LEU A 298 1.26 -17.96 -17.92
N ASN A 299 2.47 -17.42 -18.05
CA ASN A 299 3.58 -18.09 -18.72
C ASN A 299 4.54 -18.80 -17.75
N SER A 300 4.45 -18.51 -16.45
CA SER A 300 5.41 -19.01 -15.46
C SER A 300 4.82 -19.10 -14.06
N GLY A 301 5.49 -19.86 -13.20
CA GLY A 301 5.09 -20.06 -11.81
C GLY A 301 4.15 -21.25 -11.63
N TRP A 302 4.04 -21.68 -10.39
CA TRP A 302 3.32 -22.90 -10.03
C TRP A 302 1.79 -22.79 -10.21
N LEU A 303 1.24 -21.57 -10.21
CA LEU A 303 -0.18 -21.31 -10.47
C LEU A 303 -0.53 -21.22 -11.96
N ALA A 304 0.44 -21.23 -12.87
CA ALA A 304 0.21 -21.01 -14.30
C ALA A 304 -0.85 -21.98 -14.86
N SER A 305 -0.81 -23.25 -14.46
CA SER A 305 -1.79 -24.26 -14.90
C SER A 305 -3.23 -23.86 -14.55
N THR A 306 -3.44 -23.35 -13.33
CA THR A 306 -4.75 -22.94 -12.83
C THR A 306 -5.20 -21.62 -13.45
N LEU A 307 -4.28 -20.68 -13.63
CA LEU A 307 -4.57 -19.39 -14.25
C LEU A 307 -4.90 -19.54 -15.73
N ILE A 308 -4.22 -20.43 -16.46
CA ILE A 308 -4.54 -20.76 -17.86
C ILE A 308 -5.96 -21.34 -17.96
N ARG A 309 -6.33 -22.26 -17.05
CA ARG A 309 -7.72 -22.79 -16.99
C ARG A 309 -8.74 -21.70 -16.67
N SER A 310 -8.35 -20.67 -15.92
CA SER A 310 -9.21 -19.55 -15.51
C SER A 310 -9.05 -18.30 -16.38
N ARG A 311 -8.38 -18.39 -17.53
CA ARG A 311 -7.95 -17.21 -18.32
C ARG A 311 -9.11 -16.32 -18.77
N ASP A 312 -10.27 -16.90 -19.03
CA ASP A 312 -11.46 -16.19 -19.51
C ASP A 312 -12.05 -15.27 -18.43
N LYS A 313 -11.69 -15.51 -17.17
CA LYS A 313 -12.06 -14.70 -16.00
C LYS A 313 -10.87 -14.05 -15.31
N TYR A 314 -9.67 -14.07 -15.90
CA TYR A 314 -8.45 -13.51 -15.30
C TYR A 314 -8.02 -12.22 -15.99
N PHE A 315 -7.95 -11.12 -15.24
CA PHE A 315 -7.71 -9.78 -15.75
C PHE A 315 -6.54 -9.10 -15.05
N GLY A 316 -5.75 -8.30 -15.80
CA GLY A 316 -4.68 -7.49 -15.26
C GLY A 316 -5.12 -6.04 -15.24
N ILE A 317 -5.38 -5.50 -14.05
CA ILE A 317 -5.82 -4.11 -13.86
C ILE A 317 -4.69 -3.38 -13.12
N LEU A 318 -4.15 -2.35 -13.77
CA LEU A 318 -3.05 -1.58 -13.18
C LEU A 318 -3.53 -0.82 -11.95
N ASN A 319 -2.84 -1.00 -10.82
CA ASN A 319 -3.13 -0.25 -9.60
C ASN A 319 -2.97 1.26 -9.83
N GLY A 320 -3.90 2.02 -9.25
CA GLY A 320 -3.76 3.47 -9.11
C GLY A 320 -2.94 3.88 -7.88
N ILE A 321 -2.85 5.18 -7.66
CA ILE A 321 -2.34 5.79 -6.43
C ILE A 321 -3.36 6.80 -5.92
N ASP A 322 -3.41 7.05 -4.61
CA ASP A 322 -4.13 8.19 -4.06
C ASP A 322 -3.36 9.47 -4.42
N ALA A 323 -3.79 10.14 -5.49
CA ALA A 323 -3.16 11.34 -6.02
C ALA A 323 -3.47 12.60 -5.20
N TYR A 324 -4.25 12.51 -4.12
CA TYR A 324 -4.38 13.57 -3.13
C TYR A 324 -3.33 13.40 -2.03
N MET A 325 -3.21 12.18 -1.50
CA MET A 325 -2.19 11.84 -0.51
C MET A 325 -0.77 12.00 -1.08
N TRP A 326 -0.54 11.50 -2.30
CA TRP A 326 0.77 11.54 -2.97
C TRP A 326 0.86 12.71 -3.96
N ASN A 327 0.70 13.94 -3.46
CA ASN A 327 0.68 15.13 -4.30
C ASN A 327 1.70 16.20 -3.87
N PRO A 328 2.81 16.37 -4.60
CA PRO A 328 3.86 17.31 -4.20
C PRO A 328 3.42 18.78 -4.21
N ALA A 329 2.28 19.11 -4.82
CA ALA A 329 1.75 20.48 -4.86
C ALA A 329 1.01 20.86 -3.58
N ILE A 330 0.53 19.90 -2.79
CA ILE A 330 -0.24 20.15 -1.55
C ILE A 330 0.34 19.44 -0.33
N ASP A 331 1.24 18.49 -0.51
CA ASP A 331 1.89 17.71 0.55
C ASP A 331 2.50 18.61 1.63
N VAL A 332 2.06 18.39 2.87
CA VAL A 332 2.45 19.14 4.07
C VAL A 332 3.77 18.64 4.68
N PHE A 333 4.21 17.44 4.30
CA PHE A 333 5.48 16.86 4.73
C PHE A 333 6.65 17.41 3.91
N LEU A 334 6.38 18.01 2.75
CA LEU A 334 7.41 18.62 1.93
C LEU A 334 7.80 20.00 2.47
N PRO A 335 9.10 20.29 2.63
CA PRO A 335 9.57 21.63 3.03
C PRO A 335 9.27 22.70 1.97
N ALA A 336 9.09 22.28 0.71
CA ALA A 336 8.64 23.14 -0.37
C ALA A 336 7.79 22.34 -1.37
N LYS A 337 6.57 22.83 -1.60
CA LYS A 337 5.64 22.27 -2.59
C LYS A 337 6.15 22.50 -4.02
N PHE A 338 5.84 21.58 -4.92
CA PHE A 338 6.19 21.69 -6.33
C PHE A 338 5.22 20.95 -7.25
N HIS A 339 5.23 21.28 -8.53
CA HIS A 339 4.46 20.60 -9.58
C HIS A 339 5.29 20.51 -10.87
N ALA A 340 4.79 19.79 -11.88
CA ALA A 340 5.55 19.44 -13.09
C ALA A 340 6.14 20.66 -13.82
N GLU A 341 5.37 21.75 -13.91
CA GLU A 341 5.77 22.99 -14.58
C GLU A 341 6.68 23.88 -13.71
N ARG A 342 6.74 23.64 -12.39
CA ARG A 342 7.56 24.41 -11.44
C ARG A 342 8.37 23.48 -10.51
N PRO A 343 9.42 22.80 -11.02
CA PRO A 343 10.17 21.80 -10.27
C PRO A 343 11.18 22.41 -9.27
N LYS A 344 11.22 23.74 -9.09
CA LYS A 344 12.18 24.41 -8.19
C LYS A 344 12.08 23.88 -6.75
N GLY A 345 10.86 23.64 -6.24
CA GLY A 345 10.66 23.08 -4.90
C GLY A 345 11.28 21.68 -4.72
N LYS A 346 11.35 20.87 -5.79
CA LYS A 346 12.01 19.55 -5.74
C LYS A 346 13.49 19.65 -5.38
N LYS A 347 14.19 20.72 -5.79
CA LYS A 347 15.59 20.97 -5.40
C LYS A 347 15.72 21.28 -3.91
N ILE A 348 14.77 22.05 -3.38
CA ILE A 348 14.70 22.38 -1.95
C ILE A 348 14.47 21.09 -1.14
N CYS A 349 13.52 20.24 -1.55
CA CYS A 349 13.26 18.96 -0.89
C CYS A 349 14.48 18.03 -0.92
N LYS A 350 15.18 17.96 -2.06
CA LYS A 350 16.43 17.20 -2.18
C LYS A 350 17.47 17.68 -1.18
N TYR A 351 17.73 18.99 -1.14
CA TYR A 351 18.69 19.58 -0.23
C TYR A 351 18.30 19.39 1.25
N TYR A 352 17.01 19.46 1.56
CA TYR A 352 16.48 19.21 2.90
C TYR A 352 16.80 17.78 3.38
N VAL A 353 16.57 16.76 2.53
CA VAL A 353 16.91 15.37 2.85
C VAL A 353 18.42 15.17 2.96
N GLN A 354 19.20 15.73 2.02
CA GLN A 354 20.67 15.63 2.07
C GLN A 354 21.22 16.20 3.37
N ARG A 355 20.80 17.41 3.74
CA ARG A 355 21.25 18.07 4.97
C ARG A 355 20.80 17.31 6.21
N GLY A 356 19.54 16.89 6.26
CA GLY A 356 18.98 16.19 7.43
C GLY A 356 19.60 14.81 7.66
N LEU A 357 20.06 14.14 6.59
CA LEU A 357 20.78 12.88 6.70
C LEU A 357 22.30 13.06 6.76
N GLY A 358 22.83 14.28 6.56
CA GLY A 358 24.27 14.55 6.64
C GLY A 358 25.04 14.11 5.40
N LEU A 359 24.37 14.00 4.26
CA LEU A 359 25.01 13.79 2.96
C LEU A 359 25.74 15.07 2.53
N ALA A 360 26.88 14.93 1.85
CA ALA A 360 27.66 16.09 1.40
C ALA A 360 26.83 17.00 0.47
N PRO A 361 26.83 18.32 0.70
CA PRO A 361 26.16 19.24 -0.22
C PRO A 361 26.84 19.26 -1.59
N GLU A 362 26.11 19.68 -2.63
CA GLU A 362 26.56 19.79 -4.04
C GLU A 362 27.77 20.72 -4.27
N SER A 363 28.41 21.21 -3.21
CA SER A 363 29.58 22.10 -3.21
C SER A 363 30.83 21.50 -2.56
N THR A 364 30.81 20.27 -2.07
CA THR A 364 31.97 19.69 -1.36
C THR A 364 32.19 18.23 -1.71
N VAL A 365 32.85 17.96 -2.86
CA VAL A 365 33.69 16.76 -2.98
C VAL A 365 34.95 17.09 -3.80
N ALA A 366 36.10 16.78 -3.17
CA ALA A 366 37.48 16.70 -3.64
C ALA A 366 38.40 17.92 -3.39
N GLY A 367 39.50 17.65 -2.69
CA GLY A 367 40.49 18.61 -2.22
C GLY A 367 41.16 19.46 -3.29
N HIS A 368 41.64 20.62 -2.85
CA HIS A 368 42.59 21.51 -3.53
C HIS A 368 42.22 22.15 -4.88
N GLN A 369 41.01 22.01 -5.40
CA GLN A 369 40.53 22.87 -6.50
C GLN A 369 39.07 23.27 -6.31
N VAL A 370 38.84 24.57 -6.16
CA VAL A 370 37.51 25.18 -6.24
C VAL A 370 37.04 25.02 -7.69
N LEU A 371 36.11 24.11 -7.93
CA LEU A 371 35.45 24.00 -9.23
C LEU A 371 34.48 25.18 -9.39
N ASP A 372 34.64 25.96 -10.46
CA ASP A 372 33.85 27.16 -10.78
C ASP A 372 32.35 26.92 -11.04
N LYS A 373 31.86 25.67 -10.90
CA LYS A 373 30.44 25.32 -11.06
C LYS A 373 29.99 24.31 -10.00
N PRO A 374 28.81 24.51 -9.37
CA PRO A 374 28.24 23.53 -8.45
C PRO A 374 28.01 22.21 -9.18
N GLN A 375 28.61 21.13 -8.66
CA GLN A 375 28.49 19.81 -9.26
C GLN A 375 27.13 19.23 -8.86
N LYS A 376 26.28 19.00 -9.86
CA LYS A 376 24.99 18.33 -9.63
C LYS A 376 25.26 16.86 -9.32
N VAL A 377 25.05 16.45 -8.07
CA VAL A 377 25.24 15.06 -7.63
C VAL A 377 23.89 14.32 -7.68
N PRO A 378 23.73 13.18 -8.38
CA PRO A 378 22.48 12.43 -8.36
C PRO A 378 22.21 11.86 -6.95
N LEU A 379 20.96 11.94 -6.48
CA LEU A 379 20.51 11.27 -5.26
C LEU A 379 19.57 10.13 -5.65
N ILE A 380 19.99 8.91 -5.38
CA ILE A 380 19.23 7.68 -5.57
C ILE A 380 18.55 7.35 -4.24
N VAL A 381 17.26 7.00 -4.28
CA VAL A 381 16.50 6.66 -3.07
C VAL A 381 15.82 5.32 -3.30
N CYS A 382 16.08 4.37 -2.42
CA CYS A 382 15.47 3.05 -2.41
C CYS A 382 14.64 2.91 -1.12
N ILE A 383 13.32 2.88 -1.25
CA ILE A 383 12.40 2.65 -0.13
C ILE A 383 11.72 1.31 -0.37
N THR A 384 12.07 0.29 0.41
CA THR A 384 11.56 -1.06 0.20
C THR A 384 11.71 -1.93 1.43
N ARG A 385 10.87 -2.97 1.55
CA ARG A 385 11.20 -4.13 2.40
C ARG A 385 12.49 -4.77 1.90
N LEU A 386 13.32 -5.22 2.83
CA LEU A 386 14.58 -5.92 2.54
C LEU A 386 14.32 -7.43 2.54
N VAL A 387 13.77 -7.90 1.42
CA VAL A 387 13.47 -9.31 1.15
C VAL A 387 13.96 -9.70 -0.24
N ALA A 388 14.18 -11.00 -0.47
CA ALA A 388 14.75 -11.51 -1.72
C ALA A 388 14.02 -11.02 -2.98
N GLN A 389 12.68 -10.94 -2.92
CA GLN A 389 11.81 -10.42 -3.99
C GLN A 389 12.24 -9.02 -4.48
N LYS A 390 12.86 -8.21 -3.62
CA LYS A 390 13.25 -6.82 -3.91
C LYS A 390 14.67 -6.72 -4.47
N GLY A 391 15.31 -7.85 -4.74
CA GLY A 391 16.64 -7.90 -5.35
C GLY A 391 17.73 -7.40 -4.40
N LEU A 392 17.83 -7.99 -3.21
CA LEU A 392 18.81 -7.57 -2.18
C LEU A 392 20.23 -7.43 -2.74
N HIS A 393 20.67 -8.41 -3.52
CA HIS A 393 21.97 -8.39 -4.19
C HIS A 393 22.14 -7.19 -5.15
N LEU A 394 21.07 -6.77 -5.84
CA LEU A 394 21.07 -5.58 -6.70
C LEU A 394 21.13 -4.30 -5.88
N ILE A 395 20.43 -4.23 -4.75
CA ILE A 395 20.47 -3.08 -3.82
C ILE A 395 21.89 -2.92 -3.27
N THR A 396 22.49 -4.01 -2.77
CA THR A 396 23.88 -4.02 -2.27
C THR A 396 24.87 -3.60 -3.35
N HIS A 397 24.71 -4.11 -4.57
CA HIS A 397 25.53 -3.69 -5.71
C HIS A 397 25.35 -2.20 -6.03
N ALA A 398 24.10 -1.71 -6.03
CA ALA A 398 23.77 -0.32 -6.34
C ALA A 398 24.37 0.66 -5.31
N ILE A 399 24.45 0.28 -4.02
CA ILE A 399 25.10 1.10 -2.98
C ILE A 399 26.54 1.39 -3.39
N LYS A 400 27.33 0.34 -3.61
CA LYS A 400 28.73 0.45 -4.00
C LYS A 400 28.90 1.21 -5.32
N ARG A 401 28.10 0.85 -6.32
CA ARG A 401 28.21 1.44 -7.67
C ARG A 401 27.87 2.93 -7.68
N THR A 402 26.93 3.36 -6.87
CA THR A 402 26.56 4.77 -6.76
C THR A 402 27.70 5.59 -6.19
N GLU A 403 28.34 5.08 -5.14
CA GLU A 403 29.49 5.72 -4.50
C GLU A 403 30.70 5.81 -5.43
N GLU A 404 31.03 4.73 -6.15
CA GLU A 404 32.10 4.70 -7.18
C GLU A 404 31.92 5.75 -8.29
N LEU A 405 30.67 6.07 -8.64
CA LEU A 405 30.32 7.06 -9.65
C LEU A 405 30.16 8.48 -9.09
N GLY A 406 30.46 8.70 -7.81
CA GLY A 406 30.33 10.00 -7.13
C GLY A 406 28.88 10.44 -6.91
N GLY A 407 27.93 9.51 -6.93
CA GLY A 407 26.53 9.75 -6.59
C GLY A 407 26.24 9.58 -5.09
N GLN A 408 25.01 9.89 -4.71
CA GLN A 408 24.49 9.66 -3.36
C GLN A 408 23.36 8.64 -3.37
N ILE A 409 23.27 7.83 -2.32
CA ILE A 409 22.20 6.84 -2.17
C ILE A 409 21.63 6.82 -0.75
N VAL A 410 20.31 6.76 -0.66
CA VAL A 410 19.56 6.50 0.57
C VAL A 410 18.82 5.18 0.41
N VAL A 411 19.02 4.26 1.36
CA VAL A 411 18.25 3.02 1.48
C VAL A 411 17.45 3.09 2.76
N LEU A 412 16.13 2.96 2.65
CA LEU A 412 15.19 2.94 3.77
C LEU A 412 14.36 1.67 3.70
N GLY A 413 14.41 0.86 4.75
CA GLY A 413 13.72 -0.43 4.76
C GLY A 413 13.90 -1.21 6.05
N THR A 414 13.22 -2.35 6.15
CA THR A 414 13.44 -3.33 7.23
C THR A 414 13.49 -4.73 6.68
N ALA A 415 14.22 -5.60 7.37
CA ALA A 415 14.29 -7.02 7.10
C ALA A 415 13.57 -7.79 8.21
N SER A 416 12.76 -8.78 7.82
CA SER A 416 12.17 -9.73 8.76
C SER A 416 13.10 -10.93 9.03
N ASP A 417 14.01 -11.24 8.10
CA ASP A 417 15.05 -12.26 8.27
C ASP A 417 16.24 -11.64 9.03
N GLY A 418 16.56 -12.19 10.20
CA GLY A 418 17.67 -11.71 11.04
C GLY A 418 19.03 -11.73 10.34
N ARG A 419 19.26 -12.62 9.37
CA ARG A 419 20.51 -12.65 8.59
C ARG A 419 20.61 -11.45 7.65
N VAL A 420 19.52 -11.14 6.95
CA VAL A 420 19.45 -9.96 6.06
C VAL A 420 19.53 -8.68 6.89
N GLN A 421 18.86 -8.64 8.05
CA GLN A 421 18.97 -7.53 8.98
C GLN A 421 20.43 -7.28 9.38
N ASN A 422 21.13 -8.32 9.85
CA ASN A 422 22.54 -8.22 10.25
C ASN A 422 23.46 -7.80 9.09
N GLU A 423 23.21 -8.30 7.87
CA GLU A 423 23.98 -7.91 6.68
C GLU A 423 23.85 -6.41 6.40
N PHE A 424 22.61 -5.90 6.37
CA PHE A 424 22.36 -4.48 6.12
C PHE A 424 22.79 -3.59 7.29
N GLU A 425 22.78 -4.08 8.53
CA GLU A 425 23.39 -3.38 9.67
C GLU A 425 24.90 -3.26 9.50
N GLY A 426 25.57 -4.31 9.02
CA GLY A 426 26.98 -4.26 8.65
C GLY A 426 27.26 -3.23 7.56
N LEU A 427 26.45 -3.20 6.49
CA LEU A 427 26.56 -2.18 5.43
C LEU A 427 26.31 -0.77 5.97
N ALA A 428 25.33 -0.60 6.85
CA ALA A 428 25.03 0.69 7.48
C ALA A 428 26.22 1.17 8.32
N ASN A 429 26.82 0.30 9.13
CA ASN A 429 28.01 0.63 9.94
C ASN A 429 29.20 1.04 9.08
N LEU A 430 29.40 0.38 7.93
CA LEU A 430 30.48 0.68 7.00
C LEU A 430 30.27 2.01 6.27
N HIS A 431 29.08 2.24 5.71
CA HIS A 431 28.85 3.32 4.75
C HIS A 431 28.26 4.60 5.37
N ASN A 432 27.52 4.53 6.49
CA ASN A 432 26.85 5.69 7.07
C ASN A 432 27.82 6.76 7.62
N GLN A 433 29.07 6.40 7.86
CA GLN A 433 30.13 7.34 8.28
C GLN A 433 30.61 8.23 7.12
N GLY A 434 30.38 7.79 5.87
CA GLY A 434 30.81 8.51 4.68
C GLY A 434 29.88 9.68 4.29
N PRO A 435 30.24 10.46 3.27
CA PRO A 435 29.43 11.60 2.82
C PRO A 435 28.28 11.24 1.85
N ASN A 436 28.24 10.00 1.33
CA ASN A 436 27.44 9.69 0.14
C ASN A 436 26.31 8.68 0.35
N VAL A 437 26.38 7.85 1.38
CA VAL A 437 25.50 6.69 1.55
C VAL A 437 24.78 6.77 2.89
N ARG A 438 23.46 6.57 2.90
CA ARG A 438 22.68 6.45 4.14
C ARG A 438 21.75 5.24 4.08
N ILE A 439 21.99 4.30 4.96
CA ILE A 439 21.18 3.09 5.13
C ILE A 439 20.45 3.22 6.46
N LEU A 440 19.12 3.28 6.38
CA LEU A 440 18.21 3.50 7.49
C LEU A 440 17.34 2.25 7.65
N LEU A 441 17.62 1.46 8.69
CA LEU A 441 16.88 0.23 8.99
C LEU A 441 15.72 0.52 9.93
N MET A 442 14.83 1.41 9.48
CA MET A 442 13.68 1.85 10.25
C MET A 442 12.42 1.81 9.37
N TYR A 443 11.49 0.97 9.78
CA TYR A 443 10.15 0.86 9.22
C TYR A 443 9.34 0.08 10.26
N ARG A 444 8.47 0.76 11.00
CA ARG A 444 7.49 0.12 11.90
C ARG A 444 6.13 0.66 11.56
#